data_AF-A0A9P6B8G0-F1
#
_entry.id   AF-A0A9P6B8G0-F1
#
_cell.length_a   1.000
_cell.length_b   1.000
_cell.length_c   1.000
_cell.angle_alpha   90.00
_cell.angle_beta   90.00
_cell.angle_gamma   90.00
#
_symmetry.space_group_name_H-M   'P 1'
#
loop_
_entity.id
_entity.type
_entity.pdbx_description
1 polymer ?
#
loop_
_entity_poly.entity_id
_entity_poly.type
_entity_poly.pdbx_seq_one_letter_code
_entity_poly.pdbx_strand_id
1 'polypeptide(L)'
;MIWQVPRELPRFANKYAHRNPLLLSAVGLVNAKLGLKSPKYSLLSHDGSVIKAEALDLASAPSETLTAGTSDTLKLSFTVIDDESTDDQGVQPHQAFLRFWQEGGVEGIQPVKVSSSGKAKFELNVRRPPPGIPATTHGAILNVDLILGSFTYVSSTVPLFKLRLPPSLPVAPHPEEVIYHPKPAIYHTFKSEQRTPPPTISLVFVVIALSPWVLLFSLLSKLPIHIAPSSATAPFIALLVAFEGLIVWYWVDLRLGQVLTYGAVLAVFTAAAGKRALASI
;
A
#
# COMPACT_ATOMS: atom_id res chain seq x y z
N MET A 1 -43.19 26.98 -20.95
CA MET A 1 -43.31 26.40 -19.59
C MET A 1 -42.51 27.30 -18.67
N ILE A 2 -43.23 28.21 -18.02
CA ILE A 2 -42.73 29.35 -17.24
C ILE A 2 -42.69 28.89 -15.78
N TRP A 3 -41.57 29.08 -15.08
CA TRP A 3 -41.59 29.23 -13.63
C TRP A 3 -40.60 30.33 -13.24
N GLN A 4 -41.18 31.37 -12.65
CA GLN A 4 -40.52 32.52 -12.05
C GLN A 4 -41.19 32.70 -10.67
N VAL A 5 -40.50 33.42 -9.77
CA VAL A 5 -41.00 34.09 -8.54
C VAL A 5 -40.92 33.22 -7.24
N PRO A 6 -40.62 33.77 -6.03
CA PRO A 6 -39.72 34.86 -5.61
C PRO A 6 -38.87 34.57 -4.34
N ARG A 7 -37.95 35.51 -4.02
CA ARG A 7 -37.34 35.72 -2.69
C ARG A 7 -38.33 36.44 -1.76
N GLU A 8 -38.49 35.97 -0.51
CA GLU A 8 -38.86 36.79 0.66
C GLU A 8 -38.41 36.05 1.95
N LEU A 9 -37.81 36.80 2.89
CA LEU A 9 -37.37 36.36 4.22
C LEU A 9 -38.44 36.75 5.26
N PRO A 10 -38.78 35.90 6.24
CA PRO A 10 -39.57 36.37 7.38
C PRO A 10 -38.66 36.93 8.49
N ARG A 11 -38.79 38.22 8.79
CA ARG A 11 -38.50 38.81 10.11
C ARG A 11 -39.81 39.05 10.84
N PHE A 12 -40.00 38.44 12.02
CA PHE A 12 -40.81 38.91 13.17
C PHE A 12 -40.52 37.93 14.33
N ALA A 13 -40.48 38.24 15.62
CA ALA A 13 -40.36 39.44 16.42
C ALA A 13 -40.09 38.96 17.87
N ASN A 14 -39.47 39.80 18.68
CA ASN A 14 -39.06 39.56 20.06
C ASN A 14 -40.27 39.45 21.03
N LYS A 15 -40.27 38.51 21.99
CA LYS A 15 -41.19 38.57 23.15
C LYS A 15 -40.62 37.84 24.40
N TYR A 16 -40.35 38.65 25.42
CA TYR A 16 -39.96 38.42 26.81
C TYR A 16 -40.46 37.14 27.52
N ALA A 17 -39.64 36.58 28.43
CA ALA A 17 -40.03 36.30 29.82
C ALA A 17 -38.87 35.80 30.70
N HIS A 18 -38.72 36.43 31.87
CA HIS A 18 -37.82 36.10 32.98
C HIS A 18 -38.02 34.69 33.56
N ARG A 19 -36.94 34.08 34.09
CA ARG A 19 -37.02 33.06 35.16
C ARG A 19 -35.75 33.00 36.02
N ASN A 20 -35.97 32.92 37.33
CA ASN A 20 -35.07 33.06 38.48
C ASN A 20 -33.78 32.21 38.49
N PRO A 21 -32.69 32.67 39.12
CA PRO A 21 -31.56 31.82 39.46
C PRO A 21 -31.88 30.96 40.69
N LEU A 22 -31.87 29.63 40.52
CA LEU A 22 -31.91 28.67 41.62
C LEU A 22 -30.57 28.69 42.36
N LEU A 23 -30.62 28.91 43.67
CA LEU A 23 -29.53 28.71 44.61
C LEU A 23 -29.11 27.24 44.60
N LEU A 24 -27.85 26.98 44.22
CA LEU A 24 -27.21 25.67 44.34
C LEU A 24 -26.64 25.57 45.77
N SER A 25 -27.29 24.80 46.64
CA SER A 25 -26.75 24.42 47.94
C SER A 25 -25.62 23.42 47.73
N ALA A 26 -24.40 23.84 48.07
CA ALA A 26 -23.23 22.97 48.11
C ALA A 26 -23.37 21.97 49.27
N VAL A 27 -23.77 20.74 48.96
CA VAL A 27 -23.56 19.61 49.86
C VAL A 27 -22.06 19.29 49.83
N GLY A 28 -21.40 19.41 50.97
CA GLY A 28 -20.00 19.03 51.12
C GLY A 28 -19.82 17.56 50.76
N LEU A 29 -19.22 17.30 49.61
CA LEU A 29 -18.76 15.96 49.23
C LEU A 29 -17.54 15.64 50.10
N VAL A 30 -17.74 14.78 51.08
CA VAL A 30 -16.63 14.02 51.65
C VAL A 30 -16.16 13.13 50.50
N ASN A 31 -14.98 13.42 49.97
CA ASN A 31 -14.43 12.76 48.78
C ASN A 31 -13.91 11.37 49.16
N ALA A 32 -14.83 10.45 49.46
CA ALA A 32 -14.51 9.04 49.67
C ALA A 32 -13.88 8.46 48.39
N LYS A 33 -12.86 7.62 48.56
CA LYS A 33 -12.11 7.00 47.47
C LYS A 33 -12.61 5.58 47.22
N LEU A 34 -12.76 5.19 45.97
CA LEU A 34 -13.12 3.81 45.61
C LEU A 34 -11.90 2.90 45.64
N GLY A 35 -12.01 1.84 46.42
CA GLY A 35 -11.07 0.74 46.56
C GLY A 35 -11.47 -0.52 45.81
N LEU A 36 -10.52 -1.45 45.70
CA LEU A 36 -10.75 -2.78 45.14
C LEU A 36 -10.39 -3.83 46.16
N LYS A 37 -11.37 -4.69 46.47
CA LYS A 37 -11.19 -5.85 47.32
C LYS A 37 -11.08 -7.12 46.49
N SER A 38 -10.05 -7.90 46.76
CA SER A 38 -9.80 -9.22 46.16
C SER A 38 -9.86 -9.23 44.61
N PRO A 39 -9.17 -8.32 43.90
CA PRO A 39 -9.05 -8.44 42.45
C PRO A 39 -8.32 -9.74 42.10
N LYS A 40 -8.90 -10.56 41.23
CA LYS A 40 -8.32 -11.83 40.78
C LYS A 40 -8.48 -11.95 39.28
N TYR A 41 -7.41 -12.36 38.61
CA TYR A 41 -7.47 -12.76 37.21
C TYR A 41 -7.24 -14.27 37.09
N SER A 42 -7.85 -14.88 36.08
CA SER A 42 -7.64 -16.27 35.73
C SER A 42 -7.63 -16.44 34.21
N LEU A 43 -6.63 -17.14 33.71
CA LEU A 43 -6.51 -17.54 32.32
C LEU A 43 -6.88 -19.02 32.21
N LEU A 44 -7.93 -19.30 31.44
CA LEU A 44 -8.43 -20.64 31.21
C LEU A 44 -8.06 -21.08 29.79
N SER A 45 -7.58 -22.31 29.66
CA SER A 45 -7.38 -22.98 28.37
C SER A 45 -8.73 -23.31 27.72
N HIS A 46 -8.69 -23.76 26.46
CA HIS A 46 -9.87 -24.22 25.72
C HIS A 46 -10.67 -25.31 26.46
N ASP A 47 -9.97 -26.20 27.18
CA ASP A 47 -10.55 -27.31 27.95
C ASP A 47 -11.11 -26.88 29.33
N GLY A 48 -11.08 -25.58 29.64
CA GLY A 48 -11.52 -25.04 30.93
C GLY A 48 -10.53 -25.24 32.08
N SER A 49 -9.37 -25.83 31.82
CA SER A 49 -8.28 -25.93 32.79
C SER A 49 -7.67 -24.55 33.07
N VAL A 50 -7.34 -24.28 34.33
CA VAL A 50 -6.73 -23.02 34.75
C VAL A 50 -5.25 -23.06 34.41
N ILE A 51 -4.83 -22.25 33.43
CA ILE A 51 -3.41 -22.09 33.05
C ILE A 51 -2.71 -21.25 34.11
N LYS A 52 -3.35 -20.15 34.52
CA LYS A 52 -2.82 -19.25 35.54
C LYS A 52 -3.96 -18.56 36.28
N ALA A 53 -3.90 -18.48 37.60
CA ALA A 53 -4.84 -17.71 38.41
C ALA A 53 -4.09 -17.07 39.58
N GLU A 54 -4.29 -15.78 39.78
CA GLU A 54 -3.56 -15.01 40.79
C GLU A 54 -4.43 -13.87 41.31
N ALA A 55 -4.23 -13.54 42.59
CA ALA A 55 -4.79 -12.35 43.22
C ALA A 55 -3.86 -11.16 42.94
N LEU A 56 -4.41 -10.04 42.49
CA LEU A 56 -3.60 -8.86 42.17
C LEU A 56 -3.32 -8.05 43.42
N ASP A 57 -2.04 -7.74 43.64
CA ASP A 57 -1.61 -6.79 44.66
C ASP A 57 -1.60 -5.37 44.09
N LEU A 58 -2.55 -4.56 44.56
CA LEU A 58 -2.80 -3.19 44.08
C LEU A 58 -1.73 -2.18 44.52
N ALA A 59 -0.86 -2.54 45.46
CA ALA A 59 0.15 -1.66 46.05
C ALA A 59 1.45 -1.56 45.21
N SER A 60 1.70 -2.53 44.32
CA SER A 60 2.87 -2.57 43.45
C SER A 60 2.46 -2.40 41.99
N ALA A 61 3.24 -1.62 41.23
CA ALA A 61 2.99 -1.47 39.80
C ALA A 61 3.00 -2.83 39.08
N PRO A 62 2.10 -3.06 38.10
CA PRO A 62 2.00 -4.35 37.43
C PRO A 62 3.25 -4.64 36.61
N SER A 63 4.09 -5.54 37.14
CA SER A 63 5.33 -5.96 36.51
C SER A 63 5.12 -7.21 35.63
N GLU A 64 4.09 -8.00 35.89
CA GLU A 64 3.91 -9.28 35.22
C GLU A 64 3.09 -9.18 33.92
N THR A 65 3.58 -9.85 32.88
CA THR A 65 2.94 -9.91 31.57
C THR A 65 2.23 -11.24 31.39
N LEU A 66 0.91 -11.20 31.32
CA LEU A 66 0.07 -12.35 31.01
C LEU A 66 0.07 -12.61 29.49
N THR A 67 0.46 -13.80 29.06
CA THR A 67 0.40 -14.20 27.65
C THR A 67 -0.79 -15.13 27.44
N ALA A 68 -1.75 -14.72 26.61
CA ALA A 68 -2.92 -15.52 26.26
C ALA A 68 -2.75 -16.19 24.89
N GLY A 69 -3.14 -17.46 24.78
CA GLY A 69 -3.22 -18.20 23.53
C GLY A 69 -4.51 -17.91 22.73
N THR A 70 -4.55 -18.39 21.48
CA THR A 70 -5.62 -18.10 20.50
C THR A 70 -7.00 -18.61 20.91
N SER A 71 -7.07 -19.63 21.77
CA SER A 71 -8.32 -20.24 22.24
C SER A 71 -8.60 -20.00 23.73
N ASP A 72 -7.81 -19.16 24.38
CA ASP A 72 -7.89 -18.99 25.83
C ASP A 72 -9.01 -18.02 26.22
N THR A 73 -9.45 -18.14 27.46
CA THR A 73 -10.47 -17.26 28.05
C THR A 73 -9.91 -16.59 29.29
N LEU A 74 -9.86 -15.26 29.29
CA LEU A 74 -9.42 -14.45 30.43
C LEU A 74 -10.64 -14.05 31.25
N LYS A 75 -10.64 -14.40 32.54
CA LYS A 75 -11.66 -14.00 33.51
C LYS A 75 -11.06 -13.08 34.56
N LEU A 76 -11.71 -11.95 34.79
CA LEU A 76 -11.36 -10.98 35.82
C LEU A 76 -12.55 -10.85 36.78
N SER A 77 -12.28 -10.93 38.08
CA SER A 77 -13.28 -10.73 39.12
C SER A 77 -12.75 -9.79 40.20
N PHE A 78 -13.57 -8.84 40.63
CA PHE A 78 -13.21 -7.90 41.69
C PHE A 78 -14.46 -7.43 42.43
N THR A 79 -14.26 -6.88 43.62
CA THR A 79 -15.31 -6.19 44.38
C THR A 79 -14.89 -4.75 44.62
N VAL A 80 -15.72 -3.80 44.22
CA VAL A 80 -15.52 -2.38 44.49
C VAL A 80 -16.01 -2.08 45.91
N ILE A 81 -15.16 -1.48 46.71
CA ILE A 81 -15.44 -1.06 48.09
C ILE A 81 -15.16 0.44 48.23
N ASP A 82 -15.65 1.04 49.30
CA ASP A 82 -15.20 2.36 49.73
C ASP A 82 -13.95 2.19 50.62
N ASP A 83 -12.83 2.79 50.22
CA ASP A 83 -11.53 2.70 50.93
C ASP A 83 -11.57 3.43 52.27
N GLU A 84 -12.47 4.41 52.46
CA GLU A 84 -12.55 5.20 53.70
C GLU A 84 -13.53 4.63 54.73
N SER A 85 -14.47 3.78 54.30
CA SER A 85 -15.42 3.15 55.20
C SER A 85 -14.83 1.88 55.86
N THR A 86 -14.81 1.84 57.19
CA THR A 86 -14.33 0.70 58.00
C THR A 86 -15.17 -0.57 57.85
N ASP A 87 -16.37 -0.44 57.29
CA ASP A 87 -17.30 -1.52 57.01
C ASP A 87 -17.15 -1.82 55.51
N ASP A 88 -16.67 -3.02 55.15
CA ASP A 88 -16.39 -3.48 53.78
C ASP A 88 -17.65 -3.55 52.88
N GLN A 89 -18.44 -2.48 52.83
CA GLN A 89 -19.69 -2.40 52.11
C GLN A 89 -19.36 -2.20 50.63
N GLY A 90 -19.83 -3.15 49.82
CA GLY A 90 -19.65 -3.10 48.38
C GLY A 90 -20.44 -1.95 47.77
N VAL A 91 -19.74 -1.09 47.03
CA VAL A 91 -20.32 0.10 46.40
C VAL A 91 -20.50 -0.15 44.90
N GLN A 92 -21.65 0.25 44.37
CA GLN A 92 -21.88 0.24 42.92
C GLN A 92 -21.43 1.58 42.30
N PRO A 93 -20.35 1.61 41.51
CA PRO A 93 -19.96 2.81 40.78
C PRO A 93 -20.93 3.10 39.63
N HIS A 94 -21.04 4.37 39.23
CA HIS A 94 -21.85 4.79 38.08
C HIS A 94 -21.22 4.39 36.75
N GLN A 95 -19.89 4.33 36.70
CA GLN A 95 -19.10 3.96 35.53
C GLN A 95 -18.01 2.97 35.94
N ALA A 96 -17.90 1.87 35.20
CA ALA A 96 -16.83 0.89 35.35
C ALA A 96 -16.40 0.41 33.96
N PHE A 97 -15.17 0.72 33.59
CA PHE A 97 -14.61 0.40 32.28
C PHE A 97 -13.24 -0.26 32.43
N LEU A 98 -13.00 -1.30 31.62
CA LEU A 98 -11.67 -1.82 31.40
C LEU A 98 -11.08 -1.16 30.17
N ARG A 99 -9.93 -0.52 30.33
CA ARG A 99 -9.17 0.12 29.27
C ARG A 99 -8.01 -0.78 28.88
N PHE A 100 -7.96 -1.13 27.61
CA PHE A 100 -6.86 -1.86 26.96
C PHE A 100 -6.12 -0.85 26.09
N TRP A 101 -4.87 -0.55 26.40
CA TRP A 101 -4.14 0.48 25.67
C TRP A 101 -2.66 0.13 25.47
N GLN A 102 -2.06 0.75 24.46
CA GLN A 102 -0.64 0.66 24.16
C GLN A 102 -0.10 2.08 23.96
N GLU A 103 1.14 2.32 24.36
CA GLU A 103 1.80 3.60 24.14
C GLU A 103 1.91 3.90 22.63
N GLY A 104 1.28 4.99 22.20
CA GLY A 104 1.20 5.38 20.78
C GLY A 104 0.21 4.57 19.93
N GLY A 105 -0.55 3.64 20.53
CA GLY A 105 -1.54 2.82 19.86
C GLY A 105 -2.99 3.28 20.08
N VAL A 106 -3.91 2.58 19.42
CA VAL A 106 -5.36 2.75 19.64
C VAL A 106 -5.73 2.15 20.99
N GLU A 107 -6.53 2.89 21.77
CA GLU A 107 -7.12 2.38 23.01
C GLU A 107 -8.48 1.73 22.76
N GLY A 108 -8.76 0.67 23.51
CA GLY A 108 -10.06 0.01 23.54
C GLY A 108 -10.66 0.05 24.93
N ILE A 109 -11.95 0.35 25.01
CA ILE A 109 -12.68 0.49 26.27
C ILE A 109 -13.81 -0.51 26.29
N GLN A 110 -13.86 -1.32 27.33
CA GLN A 110 -14.87 -2.35 27.52
C GLN A 110 -15.67 -2.07 28.81
N PRO A 111 -16.99 -1.82 28.71
CA PRO A 111 -17.84 -1.66 29.89
C PRO A 111 -17.92 -2.96 30.71
N VAL A 112 -17.82 -2.81 32.03
CA VAL A 112 -17.99 -3.91 33.00
C VAL A 112 -19.25 -3.66 33.83
N LYS A 113 -20.08 -4.70 33.95
CA LYS A 113 -21.26 -4.65 34.81
C LYS A 113 -20.85 -4.91 36.25
N VAL A 114 -21.15 -3.97 37.14
CA VAL A 114 -20.96 -4.10 38.59
C VAL A 114 -22.33 -4.26 39.25
N SER A 115 -22.49 -5.24 40.13
CA SER A 115 -23.72 -5.44 40.90
C SER A 115 -23.92 -4.36 41.97
N SER A 116 -25.13 -4.29 42.52
CA SER A 116 -25.43 -3.44 43.70
C SER A 116 -24.56 -3.75 44.92
N SER A 117 -24.04 -4.98 44.99
CA SER A 117 -23.09 -5.43 46.03
C SER A 117 -21.62 -5.15 45.69
N GLY A 118 -21.34 -4.33 44.68
CA GLY A 118 -19.98 -3.97 44.25
C GLY A 118 -19.22 -5.08 43.52
N LYS A 119 -19.81 -6.26 43.31
CA LYS A 119 -19.14 -7.40 42.67
C LYS A 119 -19.20 -7.27 41.15
N ALA A 120 -18.07 -7.52 40.50
CA ALA A 120 -17.94 -7.49 39.05
C ALA A 120 -17.27 -8.75 38.53
N LYS A 121 -17.71 -9.20 37.36
CA LYS A 121 -17.10 -10.29 36.60
C LYS A 121 -16.98 -9.87 35.15
N PHE A 122 -15.80 -10.03 34.59
CA PHE A 122 -15.51 -9.78 33.19
C PHE A 122 -14.91 -11.05 32.58
N GLU A 123 -15.35 -11.39 31.39
CA GLU A 123 -14.88 -12.55 30.64
C GLU A 123 -14.53 -12.13 29.21
N LEU A 124 -13.30 -12.40 28.82
CA LEU A 124 -12.76 -12.14 27.49
C LEU A 124 -12.39 -13.47 26.84
N ASN A 125 -13.12 -13.83 25.79
CA ASN A 125 -12.77 -14.94 24.93
C ASN A 125 -11.82 -14.47 23.82
N VAL A 126 -10.58 -14.96 23.80
CA VAL A 126 -9.55 -14.51 22.87
C VAL A 126 -9.84 -14.95 21.43
N ARG A 127 -10.57 -16.05 21.24
CA ARG A 127 -10.97 -16.53 19.90
C ARG A 127 -12.00 -15.60 19.25
N ARG A 128 -12.80 -14.91 20.06
CA ARG A 128 -13.83 -13.98 19.61
C ARG A 128 -13.81 -12.72 20.47
N PRO A 129 -12.76 -11.89 20.33
CA PRO A 129 -12.62 -10.70 21.15
C PRO A 129 -13.79 -9.73 20.87
N PRO A 130 -14.31 -9.04 21.89
CA PRO A 130 -15.27 -7.96 21.71
C PRO A 130 -14.71 -6.87 20.76
N PRO A 131 -15.56 -6.19 19.98
CA PRO A 131 -15.13 -5.16 19.03
C PRO A 131 -14.47 -3.94 19.69
N GLY A 132 -14.60 -3.78 21.01
CA GLY A 132 -14.00 -2.69 21.77
C GLY A 132 -12.52 -2.90 22.14
N ILE A 133 -11.89 -4.01 21.75
CA ILE A 133 -10.46 -4.28 22.02
C ILE A 133 -9.65 -3.89 20.78
N PRO A 134 -8.52 -3.17 20.93
CA PRO A 134 -7.70 -2.77 19.79
C PRO A 134 -7.10 -3.99 19.10
N ALA A 135 -6.93 -3.89 17.78
CA ALA A 135 -6.24 -4.92 17.01
C ALA A 135 -4.78 -5.05 17.47
N THR A 136 -4.32 -6.27 17.71
CA THR A 136 -2.96 -6.52 18.22
C THR A 136 -2.03 -6.98 17.10
N THR A 137 -0.89 -6.31 16.98
CA THR A 137 0.22 -6.70 16.10
C THR A 137 1.13 -7.69 16.82
N HIS A 138 1.92 -8.45 16.06
CA HIS A 138 2.80 -9.49 16.60
C HIS A 138 3.70 -8.99 17.75
N GLY A 139 3.43 -9.45 18.97
CA GLY A 139 4.22 -9.11 20.16
C GLY A 139 3.83 -7.82 20.88
N ALA A 140 2.72 -7.17 20.51
CA ALA A 140 2.19 -6.02 21.23
C ALA A 140 1.77 -6.39 22.66
N ILE A 141 2.15 -5.55 23.63
CA ILE A 141 1.77 -5.67 25.03
C ILE A 141 0.74 -4.58 25.31
N LEU A 142 -0.45 -5.00 25.74
CA LEU A 142 -1.54 -4.12 26.13
C LEU A 142 -1.51 -3.92 27.65
N ASN A 143 -1.55 -2.68 28.11
CA ASN A 143 -1.81 -2.37 29.51
C ASN A 143 -3.31 -2.45 29.76
N VAL A 144 -3.70 -3.12 30.85
CA VAL A 144 -5.10 -3.24 31.26
C VAL A 144 -5.31 -2.44 32.53
N ASP A 145 -6.10 -1.38 32.43
CA ASP A 145 -6.45 -0.51 33.55
C ASP A 145 -7.96 -0.60 33.82
N LEU A 146 -8.34 -0.50 35.09
CA LEU A 146 -9.73 -0.35 35.50
C LEU A 146 -10.00 1.12 35.81
N ILE A 147 -10.97 1.70 35.11
CA ILE A 147 -11.45 3.06 35.32
C ILE A 147 -12.77 2.96 36.08
N LEU A 148 -12.81 3.55 37.27
CA LEU A 148 -14.00 3.66 38.11
C LEU A 148 -14.42 5.13 38.22
N GLY A 149 -15.69 5.38 37.95
CA GLY A 149 -16.29 6.70 38.04
C GLY A 149 -17.60 6.67 38.83
N SER A 150 -17.79 7.65 39.70
CA SER A 150 -19.03 7.85 40.43
C SER A 150 -19.27 9.34 40.65
N PHE A 151 -20.51 9.76 40.88
CA PHE A 151 -20.82 11.16 41.23
C PHE A 151 -20.47 11.50 42.68
N THR A 152 -20.42 10.49 43.55
CA THR A 152 -20.22 10.63 44.99
C THR A 152 -18.80 10.35 45.44
N TYR A 153 -18.00 9.68 44.60
CA TYR A 153 -16.63 9.26 44.91
C TYR A 153 -15.66 9.82 43.87
N VAL A 154 -14.40 10.00 44.26
CA VAL A 154 -13.35 10.45 43.34
C VAL A 154 -13.10 9.38 42.27
N SER A 155 -12.98 9.80 41.01
CA SER A 155 -12.63 8.91 39.91
C SER A 155 -11.24 8.30 40.12
N SER A 156 -11.14 6.99 39.93
CA SER A 156 -9.92 6.23 40.18
C SER A 156 -9.57 5.40 38.96
N THR A 157 -8.30 5.47 38.54
CA THR A 157 -7.75 4.60 37.49
C THR A 157 -6.74 3.68 38.14
N VAL A 158 -7.03 2.38 38.12
CA VAL A 158 -6.21 1.36 38.77
C VAL A 158 -5.55 0.49 37.69
N PRO A 159 -4.21 0.49 37.58
CA PRO A 159 -3.52 -0.40 36.66
C PRO A 159 -3.57 -1.84 37.18
N LEU A 160 -4.05 -2.78 36.37
CA LEU A 160 -4.25 -4.16 36.80
C LEU A 160 -3.06 -5.05 36.38
N PHE A 161 -2.86 -5.26 35.08
CA PHE A 161 -1.82 -6.14 34.55
C PHE A 161 -1.50 -5.83 33.10
N LYS A 162 -0.41 -6.40 32.59
CA LYS A 162 -0.04 -6.34 31.17
C LYS A 162 -0.49 -7.61 30.46
N LEU A 163 -1.14 -7.47 29.32
CA LEU A 163 -1.74 -8.56 28.55
C LEU A 163 -1.11 -8.62 27.15
N ARG A 164 -0.61 -9.79 26.79
CA ARG A 164 -0.14 -10.11 25.43
C ARG A 164 -1.17 -11.03 24.77
N LEU A 165 -1.85 -10.50 23.75
CA LEU A 165 -2.81 -11.24 22.94
C LEU A 165 -2.14 -11.79 21.67
N PRO A 166 -2.67 -12.89 21.11
CA PRO A 166 -2.25 -13.37 19.80
C PRO A 166 -2.72 -12.39 18.72
N PRO A 167 -2.01 -12.31 17.58
CA PRO A 167 -2.28 -11.32 16.55
C PRO A 167 -3.71 -11.45 16.01
N SER A 168 -4.53 -10.44 16.25
CA SER A 168 -5.96 -10.45 15.94
C SER A 168 -6.29 -9.41 14.86
N LEU A 169 -6.27 -9.84 13.59
CA LEU A 169 -6.51 -9.04 12.38
C LEU A 169 -5.53 -7.86 12.22
N PRO A 170 -5.20 -7.43 10.98
CA PRO A 170 -4.39 -6.24 10.80
C PRO A 170 -5.10 -5.04 11.42
N VAL A 171 -4.35 -4.17 12.09
CA VAL A 171 -4.84 -2.85 12.51
C VAL A 171 -5.49 -2.21 11.29
N ALA A 172 -6.80 -1.98 11.35
CA ALA A 172 -7.48 -1.31 10.26
C ALA A 172 -6.86 0.09 10.14
N PRO A 173 -6.15 0.39 9.04
CA PRO A 173 -5.53 1.70 8.88
C PRO A 173 -6.62 2.74 8.97
N HIS A 174 -6.34 3.84 9.67
CA HIS A 174 -7.35 4.86 9.85
C HIS A 174 -7.74 5.38 8.45
N PRO A 175 -9.03 5.66 8.16
CA PRO A 175 -9.44 6.07 6.80
C PRO A 175 -8.65 7.27 6.26
N GLU A 176 -8.15 8.11 7.17
CA GLU A 176 -7.38 9.31 6.86
C GLU A 176 -5.86 9.08 6.80
N GLU A 177 -5.36 7.94 7.28
CA GLU A 177 -3.93 7.58 7.28
C GLU A 177 -3.39 7.54 5.84
N VAL A 178 -4.18 7.00 4.91
CA VAL A 178 -3.85 6.92 3.47
C VAL A 178 -3.72 8.31 2.81
N ILE A 179 -4.32 9.35 3.38
CA ILE A 179 -4.36 10.69 2.77
C ILE A 179 -3.02 11.42 2.95
N TYR A 180 -2.30 11.15 4.04
CA TYR A 180 -1.12 11.92 4.44
C TYR A 180 0.22 11.19 4.24
N HIS A 181 0.21 9.94 3.77
CA HIS A 181 1.45 9.22 3.49
C HIS A 181 2.05 9.59 2.13
N PRO A 182 3.39 9.74 2.04
CA PRO A 182 4.06 9.86 0.76
C PRO A 182 3.78 8.60 -0.08
N LYS A 183 3.28 8.80 -1.30
CA LYS A 183 3.04 7.70 -2.23
C LYS A 183 4.37 7.08 -2.65
N PRO A 184 4.43 5.76 -2.87
CA PRO A 184 5.64 5.12 -3.36
C PRO A 184 6.04 5.71 -4.72
N ALA A 185 7.35 5.82 -4.94
CA ALA A 185 7.91 6.31 -6.20
C ALA A 185 7.56 5.35 -7.35
N ILE A 186 7.13 5.90 -8.49
CA ILE A 186 6.79 5.14 -9.69
C ILE A 186 7.99 5.18 -10.64
N TYR A 187 8.50 4.00 -11.00
CA TYR A 187 9.58 3.86 -11.98
C TYR A 187 9.04 3.31 -13.30
N HIS A 188 9.43 3.94 -14.42
CA HIS A 188 9.07 3.44 -15.75
C HIS A 188 9.96 2.24 -16.11
N THR A 189 9.34 1.08 -16.37
CA THR A 189 10.05 -0.11 -16.83
C THR A 189 10.17 -0.08 -18.35
N PHE A 190 11.39 0.14 -18.86
CA PHE A 190 11.67 0.06 -20.29
C PHE A 190 11.62 -1.38 -20.80
N LYS A 191 11.24 -1.53 -22.07
CA LYS A 191 11.33 -2.81 -22.76
C LYS A 191 12.79 -3.26 -22.83
N SER A 192 13.04 -4.55 -22.60
CA SER A 192 14.37 -5.12 -22.76
C SER A 192 14.84 -5.05 -24.21
N GLU A 193 16.15 -4.88 -24.39
CA GLU A 193 16.80 -4.91 -25.70
C GLU A 193 16.54 -6.24 -26.39
N GLN A 194 16.26 -6.20 -27.70
CA GLN A 194 15.96 -7.40 -28.46
C GLN A 194 17.25 -8.18 -28.71
N ARG A 195 17.25 -9.49 -28.42
CA ARG A 195 18.45 -10.32 -28.60
C ARG A 195 18.80 -10.41 -30.08
N THR A 196 20.01 -9.97 -30.43
CA THR A 196 20.61 -10.14 -31.75
C THR A 196 21.37 -11.47 -31.85
N PRO A 197 21.46 -12.09 -33.04
CA PRO A 197 22.20 -13.32 -33.23
C PRO A 197 23.72 -13.09 -33.09
N PRO A 198 24.49 -14.12 -32.68
CA PRO A 198 25.95 -14.06 -32.62
C PRO A 198 26.58 -13.67 -33.98
N PRO A 199 27.64 -12.84 -33.99
CA PRO A 199 28.26 -12.33 -35.22
C PRO A 199 28.88 -13.44 -36.08
N THR A 200 29.32 -14.53 -35.46
CA THR A 200 29.89 -15.70 -36.15
C THR A 200 28.85 -16.39 -37.02
N ILE A 201 27.63 -16.57 -36.50
CA ILE A 201 26.52 -17.18 -37.24
C ILE A 201 26.15 -16.28 -38.42
N SER A 202 26.00 -14.98 -38.18
CA SER A 202 25.72 -14.01 -39.25
C SER A 202 26.78 -14.03 -40.36
N LEU A 203 28.07 -14.12 -40.01
CA LEU A 203 29.17 -14.20 -40.98
C LEU A 203 29.09 -15.45 -41.86
N VAL A 204 28.79 -16.62 -41.26
CA VAL A 204 28.63 -17.87 -42.02
C VAL A 204 27.52 -17.73 -43.06
N PHE A 205 26.38 -17.15 -42.69
CA PHE A 205 25.28 -16.92 -43.63
C PHE A 205 25.63 -15.91 -44.73
N VAL A 206 26.44 -14.89 -44.45
CA VAL A 206 26.95 -13.97 -45.49
C VAL A 206 27.83 -14.72 -46.49
N VAL A 207 28.74 -15.59 -46.04
CA VAL A 207 29.57 -16.40 -46.93
C VAL A 207 28.72 -17.34 -47.79
N ILE A 208 27.72 -17.99 -47.19
CA ILE A 208 26.77 -18.84 -47.92
C ILE A 208 26.00 -18.03 -48.98
N ALA A 209 25.53 -16.83 -48.65
CA ALA A 209 24.81 -15.97 -49.57
C ALA A 209 25.68 -15.46 -50.73
N LEU A 210 26.99 -15.26 -50.51
CA LEU A 210 27.94 -14.85 -51.55
C LEU A 210 28.46 -16.02 -52.40
N SER A 211 28.36 -17.26 -51.93
CA SER A 211 28.87 -18.45 -52.61
C SER A 211 28.36 -18.63 -54.06
N PRO A 212 27.06 -18.45 -54.37
CA PRO A 212 26.57 -18.56 -55.75
C PRO A 212 27.23 -17.57 -56.71
N TRP A 213 27.54 -16.35 -56.27
CA TRP A 213 28.22 -15.34 -57.08
C TRP A 213 29.66 -15.74 -57.38
N VAL A 214 30.40 -16.23 -56.37
CA VAL A 214 31.77 -16.74 -56.56
C VAL A 214 31.80 -17.90 -57.55
N LEU A 215 30.84 -18.83 -57.42
CA LEU A 215 30.70 -19.94 -58.34
C LEU A 215 30.40 -19.45 -59.77
N LEU A 216 29.47 -18.51 -59.93
CA LEU A 216 29.11 -17.92 -61.21
C LEU A 216 30.35 -17.33 -61.91
N PHE A 217 31.11 -16.46 -61.23
CA PHE A 217 32.31 -15.85 -61.81
C PHE A 217 33.41 -16.87 -62.12
N SER A 218 33.56 -17.91 -61.29
CA SER A 218 34.49 -19.02 -61.53
C SER A 218 34.12 -19.81 -62.79
N LEU A 219 32.83 -20.09 -63.01
CA LEU A 219 32.35 -20.76 -64.21
C LEU A 219 32.50 -19.87 -65.46
N LEU A 220 32.17 -18.57 -65.35
CA LEU A 220 32.35 -17.60 -66.44
C LEU A 220 33.83 -17.51 -66.86
N SER A 221 34.77 -17.53 -65.91
CA SER A 221 36.20 -17.44 -66.18
C SER A 221 36.76 -18.65 -66.95
N LYS A 222 36.08 -19.80 -66.91
CA LYS A 222 36.46 -21.02 -67.65
C LYS A 222 35.92 -21.04 -69.09
N LEU A 223 35.02 -20.13 -69.42
CA LEU A 223 34.41 -20.05 -70.73
C LEU A 223 35.32 -19.21 -71.65
N PRO A 224 35.64 -19.66 -72.88
CA PRO A 224 36.53 -18.93 -73.80
C PRO A 224 35.79 -17.75 -74.47
N ILE A 225 35.22 -16.85 -73.67
CA ILE A 225 34.50 -15.66 -74.13
C ILE A 225 35.39 -14.44 -73.93
N HIS A 226 35.66 -13.71 -75.00
CA HIS A 226 36.36 -12.43 -74.95
C HIS A 226 35.33 -11.29 -74.87
N ILE A 227 35.14 -10.71 -73.67
CA ILE A 227 34.24 -9.58 -73.44
C ILE A 227 35.07 -8.30 -73.39
N ALA A 228 35.31 -7.68 -74.54
CA ALA A 228 35.95 -6.37 -74.63
C ALA A 228 34.92 -5.32 -75.09
N PRO A 229 34.71 -4.24 -74.32
CA PRO A 229 33.83 -3.17 -74.76
C PRO A 229 34.44 -2.46 -75.97
N SER A 230 33.65 -2.30 -77.04
CA SER A 230 34.02 -1.45 -78.16
C SER A 230 34.05 0.03 -77.72
N SER A 231 34.79 0.88 -78.44
CA SER A 231 34.84 2.32 -78.14
C SER A 231 33.46 3.00 -78.16
N ALA A 232 32.50 2.46 -78.91
CA ALA A 232 31.13 2.94 -78.96
C ALA A 232 30.26 2.48 -77.76
N THR A 233 30.55 1.33 -77.16
CA THR A 233 29.76 0.73 -76.05
C THR A 233 30.33 1.03 -74.67
N ALA A 234 31.64 1.26 -74.58
CA ALA A 234 32.34 1.65 -73.35
C ALA A 234 31.69 2.82 -72.57
N PRO A 235 31.30 3.95 -73.19
CA PRO A 235 30.68 5.04 -72.43
C PRO A 235 29.30 4.67 -71.87
N PHE A 236 28.55 3.79 -72.55
CA PHE A 236 27.26 3.32 -72.06
C PHE A 236 27.43 2.39 -70.85
N ILE A 237 28.38 1.45 -70.90
CA ILE A 237 28.70 0.56 -69.76
C ILE A 237 29.19 1.36 -68.55
N ALA A 238 30.05 2.36 -68.77
CA ALA A 238 30.53 3.22 -67.68
C ALA A 238 29.39 3.98 -66.99
N LEU A 239 28.39 4.45 -67.74
CA LEU A 239 27.21 5.12 -67.18
C LEU A 239 26.28 4.16 -66.44
N LEU A 240 26.15 2.90 -66.90
CA LEU A 240 25.44 1.86 -66.14
C LEU A 240 26.13 1.57 -64.80
N VAL A 241 27.47 1.47 -64.80
CA VAL A 241 28.24 1.33 -63.56
C VAL A 241 28.07 2.55 -62.65
N ALA A 242 28.00 3.76 -63.21
CA ALA A 242 27.72 4.98 -62.45
C ALA A 242 26.32 4.96 -61.81
N PHE A 243 25.32 4.38 -62.48
CA PHE A 243 23.98 4.15 -61.90
C PHE A 243 24.01 3.18 -60.72
N GLU A 244 24.70 2.05 -60.85
CA GLU A 244 24.88 1.10 -59.74
C GLU A 244 25.61 1.77 -58.56
N GLY A 245 26.65 2.56 -58.85
CA GLY A 245 27.36 3.34 -57.84
C GLY A 245 26.46 4.35 -57.12
N LEU A 246 25.57 5.04 -57.86
CA LEU A 246 24.59 5.96 -57.28
C LEU A 246 23.62 5.23 -56.34
N ILE A 247 23.18 4.02 -56.70
CA ILE A 247 22.28 3.21 -55.86
C ILE A 247 23.00 2.72 -54.60
N VAL A 248 24.26 2.30 -54.69
CA VAL A 248 25.07 1.94 -53.52
C VAL A 248 25.25 3.16 -52.61
N TRP A 249 25.53 4.33 -53.17
CA TRP A 249 25.72 5.55 -52.39
C TRP A 249 24.42 6.06 -51.75
N TYR A 250 23.28 5.85 -52.41
CA TYR A 250 21.95 6.04 -51.82
C TYR A 250 21.75 5.20 -50.56
N TRP A 251 22.17 3.93 -50.60
CA TRP A 251 22.05 3.04 -49.45
C TRP A 251 22.90 3.49 -48.24
N VAL A 252 24.03 4.19 -48.49
CA VAL A 252 24.94 4.65 -47.44
C VAL A 252 24.49 5.98 -46.82
N ASP A 253 24.21 7.02 -47.61
CA ASP A 253 24.04 8.39 -47.06
C ASP A 253 23.10 9.31 -47.88
N LEU A 254 22.83 9.01 -49.15
CA LEU A 254 22.13 9.95 -50.03
C LEU A 254 20.63 10.07 -49.71
N ARG A 255 20.10 11.29 -49.80
CA ARG A 255 18.64 11.51 -49.66
C ARG A 255 17.94 11.24 -50.97
N LEU A 256 16.66 10.84 -50.89
CA LEU A 256 15.84 10.49 -52.06
C LEU A 256 15.84 11.58 -53.15
N GLY A 257 15.71 12.87 -52.78
CA GLY A 257 15.73 13.97 -53.75
C GLY A 257 17.09 14.13 -54.48
N GLN A 258 18.20 13.86 -53.80
CA GLN A 258 19.54 13.91 -54.40
C GLN A 258 19.73 12.77 -55.41
N VAL A 259 19.30 11.55 -55.06
CA VAL A 259 19.35 10.40 -55.97
C VAL A 259 18.50 10.63 -57.20
N LEU A 260 17.29 11.17 -57.05
CA LEU A 260 16.41 11.46 -58.17
C LEU A 260 17.01 12.53 -59.09
N THR A 261 17.63 13.58 -58.54
CA THR A 261 18.26 14.63 -59.35
C THR A 261 19.53 14.14 -60.06
N TYR A 262 20.45 13.48 -59.35
CA TYR A 262 21.64 12.88 -59.96
C TYR A 262 21.28 11.78 -60.96
N GLY A 263 20.30 10.95 -60.64
CA GLY A 263 19.77 9.91 -61.50
C GLY A 263 19.10 10.48 -62.76
N ALA A 264 18.36 11.58 -62.66
CA ALA A 264 17.76 12.25 -63.82
C ALA A 264 18.84 12.80 -64.77
N VAL A 265 19.90 13.42 -64.23
CA VAL A 265 21.03 13.90 -65.02
C VAL A 265 21.75 12.73 -65.69
N LEU A 266 22.10 11.69 -64.94
CA LEU A 266 22.72 10.47 -65.46
C LEU A 266 21.85 9.77 -66.51
N ALA A 267 20.52 9.76 -66.35
CA ALA A 267 19.59 9.14 -67.29
C ALA A 267 19.65 9.78 -68.68
N VAL A 268 19.77 11.12 -68.76
CA VAL A 268 19.89 11.83 -70.05
C VAL A 268 21.16 11.40 -70.79
N PHE A 269 22.31 11.38 -70.09
CA PHE A 269 23.58 10.94 -70.68
C PHE A 269 23.54 9.46 -71.07
N THR A 270 22.92 8.63 -70.23
CA THR A 270 22.81 7.18 -70.46
C THR A 270 21.91 6.86 -71.65
N ALA A 271 20.80 7.59 -71.83
CA ALA A 271 19.94 7.44 -72.99
C ALA A 271 20.65 7.81 -74.30
N ALA A 272 21.42 8.91 -74.30
CA ALA A 272 22.20 9.32 -75.47
C ALA A 272 23.34 8.33 -75.80
N ALA A 273 24.08 7.88 -74.80
CA ALA A 273 25.13 6.87 -74.95
C ALA A 273 24.56 5.52 -75.37
N GLY A 274 23.41 5.12 -74.81
CA GLY A 274 22.71 3.88 -75.14
C GLY A 274 22.22 3.87 -76.58
N LYS A 275 21.63 4.98 -77.06
CA LYS A 275 21.23 5.11 -78.47
C LYS A 275 22.42 4.93 -79.42
N ARG A 276 23.59 5.50 -79.09
CA ARG A 276 24.82 5.36 -79.89
C ARG A 276 25.40 3.95 -79.83
N ALA A 277 25.42 3.35 -78.63
CA ALA A 277 25.90 1.98 -78.42
C ALA A 277 25.05 0.97 -79.20
N LEU A 278 23.72 1.04 -79.09
CA LEU A 278 22.81 0.14 -79.80
C LEU A 278 22.82 0.35 -81.32
N ALA A 279 23.06 1.58 -81.80
CA ALA A 279 23.18 1.85 -83.23
C ALA A 279 24.51 1.33 -83.83
N SER A 280 25.49 0.99 -82.99
CA SER A 280 26.81 0.50 -83.41
C SER A 280 26.95 -1.03 -83.39
N ILE A 281 25.95 -1.72 -82.83
CA ILE A 281 25.83 -3.18 -82.75
C ILE A 281 24.91 -3.62 -83.89
#